data_AF-A7EJA9-F1
#
_entry.id   AF-A7EJA9-F1
#
_cell.length_a   1.000
_cell.length_b   1.000
_cell.length_c   1.000
_cell.angle_alpha   90.00
_cell.angle_beta   90.00
_cell.angle_gamma   90.00
#
_symmetry.space_group_name_H-M   'P 1'
#
loop_
_entity.id
_entity.type
_entity.pdbx_description
1 polymer ?
#
loop_
_entity_poly.entity_id
_entity_poly.type
_entity_poly.pdbx_seq_one_letter_code
_entity_poly.pdbx_strand_id
1 'polypeptide(L)'
;MLCALCAVINVTDLIVLAKANWETRGHHHDAIPRRWDHHSKYDDLAAAAAAGCELCKVLVRALDENVLLDGSASKTYKAEMLEMEEDGSGMGLDVEIEGEGRRWAVFEESEGKIPFDRLSFYMRGSQGRERLIVNFSLQKRRGQVKSVDGIEIGHFVLDPNLGSETNFEIARDWIHACSSTHYECPVIEDRPLPTRVIHVGSDTNEPHLVKTHSMKGKYIALSHCWGGKISYRSQLNKKTSKGLQQEN
;
A
#
# COMPACT_ATOMS: atom_id res chain seq x y z
N MET A 1 -13.67 22.57 -4.87
CA MET A 1 -12.71 23.47 -5.58
C MET A 1 -11.31 23.19 -5.05
N LEU A 2 -10.25 23.53 -5.79
CA LEU A 2 -8.84 23.31 -5.39
C LEU A 2 -8.11 24.65 -5.27
N CYS A 3 -7.15 24.77 -4.33
CA CYS A 3 -6.22 25.91 -4.30
C CYS A 3 -5.19 25.80 -5.43
N ALA A 4 -4.43 26.87 -5.69
CA ALA A 4 -3.44 26.89 -6.77
C ALA A 4 -2.42 25.75 -6.66
N LEU A 5 -1.97 25.42 -5.44
CA LEU A 5 -0.99 24.36 -5.20
C LEU A 5 -1.60 22.96 -5.40
N CYS A 6 -2.81 22.71 -4.90
CA CYS A 6 -3.54 21.48 -5.20
C CYS A 6 -3.82 21.30 -6.70
N ALA A 7 -4.19 22.38 -7.38
CA ALA A 7 -4.64 22.34 -8.77
C ALA A 7 -3.52 21.96 -9.76
N VAL A 8 -2.26 22.17 -9.37
CA VAL A 8 -1.09 21.80 -10.17
C VAL A 8 -0.49 20.45 -9.79
N ILE A 9 -1.02 19.74 -8.78
CA ILE A 9 -0.56 18.38 -8.47
C ILE A 9 -0.88 17.48 -9.65
N ASN A 10 0.16 16.96 -10.29
CA ASN A 10 0.07 16.13 -11.46
C ASN A 10 0.89 14.85 -11.27
N VAL A 11 0.22 13.70 -11.46
CA VAL A 11 0.84 12.37 -11.33
C VAL A 11 2.05 12.21 -12.28
N THR A 12 1.98 12.75 -13.50
CA THR A 12 3.09 12.67 -14.45
C THR A 12 4.33 13.38 -13.90
N ASP A 13 4.18 14.58 -13.36
CA ASP A 13 5.29 15.36 -12.83
C ASP A 13 5.87 14.73 -11.56
N LEU A 14 5.01 14.16 -10.70
CA LEU A 14 5.43 13.42 -9.52
C LEU A 14 6.23 12.15 -9.87
N ILE A 15 5.89 11.45 -10.97
CA ILE A 15 6.64 10.29 -11.45
C ILE A 15 8.01 10.71 -11.99
N VAL A 16 8.07 11.79 -12.77
CA VAL A 16 9.33 12.35 -13.26
C VAL A 16 10.24 12.74 -12.09
N LEU A 17 9.66 13.37 -11.06
CA LEU A 17 10.39 13.73 -9.83
C LEU A 17 10.89 12.49 -9.08
N ALA A 18 10.04 11.47 -8.91
CA ALA A 18 10.41 10.21 -8.26
C ALA A 18 11.56 9.50 -9.00
N LYS A 19 11.53 9.50 -10.33
CA LYS A 19 12.59 8.93 -11.18
C LYS A 19 13.91 9.69 -11.03
N ALA A 20 13.86 11.02 -11.10
CA ALA A 20 15.05 11.86 -10.92
C ALA A 20 15.69 11.66 -9.52
N ASN A 21 14.86 11.52 -8.48
CA ASN A 21 15.34 11.20 -7.13
C ASN A 21 16.01 9.84 -7.03
N TRP A 22 15.47 8.83 -7.72
CA TRP A 22 16.07 7.50 -7.80
C TRP A 22 17.45 7.55 -8.48
N GLU A 23 17.53 8.15 -9.68
CA GLU A 23 18.77 8.28 -10.44
C GLU A 23 19.86 9.03 -9.64
N THR A 24 19.46 10.07 -8.91
CA THR A 24 20.38 10.83 -8.05
C THR A 24 20.90 10.00 -6.86
N ARG A 25 20.04 9.14 -6.28
CA ARG A 25 20.37 8.32 -5.10
C ARG A 25 21.18 7.07 -5.41
N GLY A 26 21.09 6.51 -6.61
CA GLY A 26 21.94 5.40 -7.07
C GLY A 26 23.44 5.70 -7.01
N HIS A 27 23.82 6.99 -6.94
CA HIS A 27 25.20 7.44 -6.80
C HIS A 27 25.53 7.99 -5.39
N HIS A 28 24.54 8.36 -4.57
CA HIS A 28 24.71 8.94 -3.24
C HIS A 28 23.55 8.55 -2.31
N HIS A 29 23.77 7.56 -1.44
CA HIS A 29 22.76 7.07 -0.48
C HIS A 29 22.24 8.16 0.50
N ASP A 30 22.97 9.26 0.67
CA ASP A 30 22.63 10.36 1.59
C ASP A 30 21.87 11.53 0.93
N ALA A 31 21.56 11.44 -0.38
CA ALA A 31 20.88 12.53 -1.07
C ALA A 31 19.45 12.74 -0.54
N ILE A 32 19.14 13.98 -0.13
CA ILE A 32 17.78 14.40 0.26
C ILE A 32 16.92 14.39 -1.01
N PRO A 33 15.79 13.65 -1.01
CA PRO A 33 14.95 13.55 -2.20
C PRO A 33 14.24 14.90 -2.43
N ARG A 34 14.15 15.32 -3.69
CA ARG A 34 13.33 16.47 -4.10
C ARG A 34 11.86 16.11 -3.95
N ARG A 35 11.05 17.04 -3.49
CA ARG A 35 9.62 16.81 -3.21
C ARG A 35 8.78 17.91 -3.79
N TRP A 36 7.49 17.63 -3.94
CA TRP A 36 6.54 18.62 -4.41
C TRP A 36 5.95 19.36 -3.21
N ASP A 37 6.34 20.62 -3.03
CA ASP A 37 5.87 21.44 -1.91
C ASP A 37 4.40 21.84 -2.12
N HIS A 38 3.56 21.64 -1.09
CA HIS A 38 2.12 21.89 -1.14
C HIS A 38 1.66 23.07 -0.27
N HIS A 39 2.22 23.26 0.92
CA HIS A 39 2.07 24.48 1.73
C HIS A 39 3.20 24.50 2.76
N SER A 40 3.90 25.63 2.90
CA SER A 40 5.00 25.75 3.87
C SER A 40 4.54 25.98 5.31
N LYS A 41 3.30 26.48 5.51
CA LYS A 41 2.74 26.83 6.81
C LYS A 41 1.32 26.32 7.00
N TYR A 42 0.95 26.07 8.24
CA TYR A 42 -0.39 25.64 8.62
C TYR A 42 -1.46 26.69 8.30
N ASP A 43 -1.19 27.97 8.56
CA ASP A 43 -2.17 29.04 8.35
C ASP A 43 -2.54 29.18 6.86
N ASP A 44 -1.57 29.02 5.95
CA ASP A 44 -1.84 29.06 4.51
C ASP A 44 -2.71 27.87 4.07
N LEU A 45 -2.45 26.68 4.63
CA LEU A 45 -3.26 25.49 4.41
C LEU A 45 -4.69 25.68 4.93
N ALA A 46 -4.83 26.20 6.15
CA ALA A 46 -6.11 26.46 6.79
C ALA A 46 -6.92 27.52 6.03
N ALA A 47 -6.25 28.58 5.57
CA ALA A 47 -6.86 29.60 4.72
C ALA A 47 -7.36 29.01 3.40
N ALA A 48 -6.56 28.17 2.73
CA ALA A 48 -6.97 27.48 1.51
C ALA A 48 -8.17 26.55 1.75
N ALA A 49 -8.20 25.82 2.87
CA ALA A 49 -9.32 24.98 3.26
C ALA A 49 -10.60 25.81 3.49
N ALA A 50 -10.49 26.93 4.21
CA ALA A 50 -11.59 27.86 4.46
C ALA A 50 -12.11 28.51 3.17
N ALA A 51 -11.22 28.81 2.22
CA ALA A 51 -11.57 29.32 0.90
C ALA A 51 -12.24 28.26 -0.02
N GLY A 52 -12.35 27.01 0.43
CA GLY A 52 -13.10 25.96 -0.27
C GLY A 52 -12.24 24.91 -0.96
N CYS A 53 -10.93 24.87 -0.70
CA CYS A 53 -10.06 23.80 -1.20
C CYS A 53 -10.39 22.46 -0.51
N GLU A 54 -10.94 21.50 -1.26
CA GLU A 54 -11.41 20.22 -0.72
C GLU A 54 -10.24 19.34 -0.24
N LEU A 55 -9.11 19.35 -0.95
CA LEU A 55 -7.94 18.60 -0.55
C LEU A 55 -7.30 19.19 0.72
N CYS A 56 -7.16 20.52 0.80
CA CYS A 56 -6.67 21.17 2.03
C CYS A 56 -7.59 20.91 3.23
N LYS A 57 -8.92 20.83 3.03
CA LYS A 57 -9.85 20.46 4.11
C LYS A 57 -9.55 19.06 4.67
N VAL A 58 -9.27 18.09 3.80
CA VAL A 58 -8.87 16.73 4.23
C VAL A 58 -7.57 16.77 5.02
N LEU A 59 -6.57 17.53 4.56
CA LEU A 59 -5.28 17.65 5.23
C LEU A 59 -5.40 18.33 6.60
N VAL A 60 -6.13 19.44 6.70
CA VAL A 60 -6.39 20.14 7.99
C VAL A 60 -7.04 19.17 8.97
N ARG A 61 -8.08 18.47 8.54
CA ARG A 61 -8.77 17.47 9.38
C ARG A 61 -7.82 16.37 9.85
N ALA A 62 -6.99 15.83 8.96
CA ALA A 62 -6.02 14.81 9.32
C ALA A 62 -4.96 15.31 10.30
N LEU A 63 -4.51 16.57 10.18
CA LEU A 63 -3.59 17.20 11.12
C LEU A 63 -4.21 17.38 12.51
N ASP A 64 -5.51 17.67 12.58
CA ASP A 64 -6.26 17.82 13.83
C ASP A 64 -6.56 16.45 14.48
N GLU A 65 -6.85 15.41 13.69
CA GLU A 65 -7.29 14.09 14.19
C GLU A 65 -6.12 13.12 14.49
N ASN A 66 -5.01 13.21 13.76
CA ASN A 66 -3.86 12.32 13.98
C ASN A 66 -3.03 12.78 15.19
N VAL A 67 -2.64 11.81 16.02
CA VAL A 67 -1.98 12.07 17.30
C VAL A 67 -0.66 11.31 17.39
N LEU A 68 0.38 11.99 17.87
CA LEU A 68 1.65 11.41 18.28
C LEU A 68 1.59 11.07 19.76
N LEU A 69 2.12 9.89 20.10
CA LEU A 69 2.39 9.50 21.48
C LEU A 69 3.85 9.84 21.78
N ASP A 70 4.07 10.72 22.77
CA ASP A 70 5.38 11.09 23.27
C ASP A 70 5.45 10.78 24.77
N GLY A 71 5.96 9.60 25.10
CA GLY A 71 5.90 9.07 26.46
C GLY A 71 4.45 8.92 26.95
N SER A 72 4.09 9.69 27.98
CA SER A 72 2.73 9.74 28.54
C SER A 72 1.86 10.86 27.96
N ALA A 73 2.43 11.77 27.16
CA ALA A 73 1.70 12.85 26.53
C ALA A 73 1.24 12.46 25.12
N SER A 74 0.15 13.07 24.68
CA SER A 74 -0.36 12.93 23.33
C SER A 74 -0.51 14.30 22.70
N LYS A 75 0.03 14.51 21.50
CA LYS A 75 -0.11 15.78 20.78
C LYS A 75 -0.54 15.56 19.34
N THR A 76 -1.37 16.45 18.81
CA THR A 76 -1.85 16.35 17.44
C THR A 76 -0.72 16.66 16.46
N TYR A 77 -0.86 16.20 15.22
CA TYR A 77 0.10 16.52 14.17
C TYR A 77 0.10 18.01 13.86
N LYS A 78 -1.04 18.69 14.01
CA LYS A 78 -1.11 20.16 13.98
C LYS A 78 -0.25 20.81 15.06
N ALA A 79 -0.33 20.33 16.31
CA ALA A 79 0.45 20.91 17.40
C ALA A 79 1.96 20.77 17.12
N GLU A 80 2.40 19.59 16.66
CA GLU A 80 3.78 19.38 16.19
C GLU A 80 4.14 20.33 15.04
N MET A 81 3.25 20.53 14.06
CA MET A 81 3.48 21.43 12.94
C MET A 81 3.75 22.87 13.41
N LEU A 82 2.91 23.38 14.32
CA LEU A 82 3.02 24.73 14.85
C LEU A 82 4.27 24.91 15.71
N GLU A 83 4.63 23.91 16.52
CA GLU A 83 5.89 23.90 17.28
C GLU A 83 7.10 23.99 16.34
N MET A 84 7.09 23.21 15.24
CA MET A 84 8.15 23.25 14.24
C MET A 84 8.20 24.58 13.46
N GLU A 85 7.05 25.21 13.22
CA GLU A 85 7.02 26.54 12.61
C GLU A 85 7.59 27.61 13.55
N GLU A 86 7.30 27.52 14.85
CA GLU A 86 7.77 28.46 15.87
C GLU A 86 9.29 28.35 16.09
N ASP A 87 9.81 27.12 16.19
CA ASP A 87 11.24 26.88 16.38
C ASP A 87 12.07 26.96 15.08
N GLY A 88 11.40 27.19 13.94
CA GLY A 88 12.02 27.30 12.62
C GLY A 88 12.53 25.98 12.04
N SER A 89 12.20 24.84 12.66
CA SER A 89 12.54 23.52 12.13
C SER A 89 11.57 23.03 11.05
N GLY A 90 10.40 23.64 10.93
CA GLY A 90 9.34 23.26 10.00
C GLY A 90 9.75 23.46 8.54
N MET A 91 9.55 22.43 7.73
CA MET A 91 9.81 22.47 6.28
C MET A 91 8.53 22.40 5.45
N GLY A 92 7.36 22.41 6.09
CA GLY A 92 6.06 22.42 5.43
C GLY A 92 5.48 21.04 5.12
N LEU A 93 4.52 21.05 4.21
CA LEU A 93 3.81 19.88 3.69
C LEU A 93 4.23 19.59 2.25
N ASP A 94 4.55 18.33 2.00
CA ASP A 94 5.00 17.83 0.70
C ASP A 94 4.07 16.73 0.18
N VAL A 95 4.11 16.51 -1.12
CA VAL A 95 3.41 15.43 -1.81
C VAL A 95 4.42 14.50 -2.48
N GLU A 96 4.21 13.20 -2.30
CA GLU A 96 4.95 12.14 -2.99
C GLU A 96 4.00 11.15 -3.65
N ILE A 97 4.44 10.56 -4.75
CA ILE A 97 3.83 9.37 -5.33
C ILE A 97 4.67 8.15 -4.98
N GLU A 98 4.01 7.09 -4.51
CA GLU A 98 4.67 5.89 -3.96
C GLU A 98 4.06 4.62 -4.56
N GLY A 99 4.87 3.56 -4.66
CA GLY A 99 4.42 2.22 -5.03
C GLY A 99 4.31 1.29 -3.83
N GLU A 100 3.75 0.10 -4.04
CA GLU A 100 3.56 -0.90 -2.99
C GLU A 100 4.91 -1.37 -2.40
N GLY A 101 4.95 -1.50 -1.07
CA GLY A 101 6.03 -2.20 -0.37
C GLY A 101 7.34 -1.44 -0.14
N ARG A 102 7.71 -0.44 -0.95
CA ARG A 102 8.97 0.32 -0.76
C ARG A 102 8.88 1.74 -1.30
N ARG A 103 9.31 2.73 -0.50
CA ARG A 103 9.84 3.98 -1.06
C ARG A 103 10.97 3.54 -2.02
N TRP A 104 11.15 4.20 -3.16
CA TRP A 104 12.29 4.02 -4.09
C TRP A 104 12.51 2.70 -4.85
N ALA A 105 11.99 1.52 -4.46
CA ALA A 105 12.30 0.26 -5.19
C ALA A 105 11.54 0.07 -6.53
N VAL A 106 10.72 1.05 -6.92
CA VAL A 106 9.86 1.00 -8.10
C VAL A 106 10.66 0.97 -9.42
N PHE A 107 11.93 1.39 -9.38
CA PHE A 107 12.80 1.52 -10.56
C PHE A 107 13.90 0.45 -10.64
N GLU A 108 13.87 -0.60 -9.80
CA GLU A 108 14.77 -1.75 -9.97
C GLU A 108 14.42 -2.50 -11.26
N GLU A 109 15.42 -2.75 -12.11
CA GLU A 109 15.24 -3.37 -13.44
C GLU A 109 14.84 -4.85 -13.38
N SER A 110 14.92 -5.51 -12.22
CA SER A 110 14.96 -6.96 -12.15
C SER A 110 13.63 -7.69 -11.94
N GLU A 111 12.54 -7.07 -11.50
CA GLU A 111 11.24 -7.75 -11.40
C GLU A 111 10.11 -6.75 -11.64
N GLY A 112 9.01 -7.19 -12.27
CA GLY A 112 7.96 -6.35 -12.85
C GLY A 112 7.71 -4.99 -12.16
N LYS A 113 7.80 -3.90 -12.95
CA LYS A 113 7.67 -2.52 -12.48
C LYS A 113 6.52 -2.37 -11.48
N ILE A 114 6.85 -2.17 -10.21
CA ILE A 114 5.86 -1.98 -9.15
C ILE A 114 4.98 -0.78 -9.53
N PRO A 115 3.65 -0.89 -9.52
CA PRO A 115 2.81 0.26 -9.85
C PRO A 115 2.94 1.36 -8.80
N PHE A 116 2.94 2.61 -9.23
CA PHE A 116 2.71 3.74 -8.34
C PHE A 116 1.23 3.79 -7.99
N ASP A 117 0.89 3.49 -6.74
CA ASP A 117 -0.48 3.25 -6.33
C ASP A 117 -0.94 4.15 -5.19
N ARG A 118 -0.09 5.05 -4.69
CA ARG A 118 -0.39 5.92 -3.56
C ARG A 118 0.08 7.34 -3.78
N LEU A 119 -0.74 8.30 -3.37
CA LEU A 119 -0.40 9.72 -3.26
C LEU A 119 -0.35 10.09 -1.78
N SER A 120 0.85 10.36 -1.28
CA SER A 120 1.13 10.54 0.14
C SER A 120 1.46 12.00 0.44
N PHE A 121 0.83 12.54 1.48
CA PHE A 121 1.10 13.87 2.01
C PHE A 121 1.91 13.74 3.29
N TYR A 122 3.03 14.44 3.36
CA TYR A 122 3.94 14.39 4.49
C TYR A 122 4.11 15.76 5.12
N MET A 123 4.18 15.82 6.44
CA MET A 123 4.70 16.97 7.18
C MET A 123 6.15 16.73 7.51
N ARG A 124 6.96 17.79 7.43
CA ARG A 124 8.40 17.72 7.65
C ARG A 124 8.91 18.74 8.64
N GLY A 125 9.91 18.30 9.38
CA GLY A 125 10.80 19.12 10.17
C GLY A 125 12.26 18.79 9.87
N SER A 126 13.15 19.60 10.45
CA SER A 126 14.58 19.40 10.39
C SER A 126 15.00 18.06 11.02
N GLN A 127 16.25 17.64 10.75
CA GLN A 127 16.84 16.42 11.30
C GLN A 127 16.05 15.13 10.98
N GLY A 128 15.36 15.09 9.85
CA GLY A 128 14.63 13.90 9.39
C GLY A 128 13.30 13.66 10.10
N ARG A 129 12.77 14.66 10.82
CA ARG A 129 11.39 14.59 11.33
C ARG A 129 10.43 14.57 10.15
N GLU A 130 9.71 13.47 9.99
CA GLU A 130 8.71 13.31 8.94
C GLU A 130 7.50 12.54 9.47
N ARG A 131 6.30 12.95 9.06
CA ARG A 131 5.03 12.31 9.42
C ARG A 131 4.15 12.17 8.19
N LEU A 132 3.66 10.96 7.93
CA LEU A 132 2.63 10.71 6.94
C LEU A 132 1.29 11.27 7.46
N ILE A 133 0.72 12.25 6.77
CA ILE A 133 -0.52 12.92 7.16
C ILE A 133 -1.72 12.19 6.57
N VAL A 134 -1.71 12.00 5.25
CA VAL A 134 -2.76 11.30 4.51
C VAL A 134 -2.11 10.50 3.39
N ASN A 135 -2.66 9.31 3.13
CA ASN A 135 -2.34 8.52 1.96
C ASN A 135 -3.62 8.29 1.15
N PHE A 136 -3.62 8.69 -0.11
CA PHE A 136 -4.69 8.40 -1.06
C PHE A 136 -4.31 7.23 -1.94
N SER A 137 -5.17 6.21 -1.92
CA SER A 137 -5.02 5.05 -2.79
C SER A 137 -5.42 5.42 -4.22
N LEU A 138 -4.50 5.29 -5.17
CA LEU A 138 -4.72 5.50 -6.59
C LEU A 138 -5.32 4.24 -7.18
N GLN A 139 -6.60 4.33 -7.52
CA GLN A 139 -7.39 3.19 -8.00
C GLN A 139 -7.60 3.28 -9.51
N LYS A 140 -7.52 2.13 -10.20
CA LYS A 140 -7.84 2.00 -11.63
C LYS A 140 -8.93 0.95 -11.86
N ARG A 141 -9.73 1.16 -12.91
CA ARG A 141 -10.67 0.15 -13.40
C ARG A 141 -9.97 -0.82 -14.33
N ARG A 142 -10.48 -2.06 -14.38
CA ARG A 142 -10.00 -3.08 -15.33
C ARG A 142 -10.16 -2.55 -16.77
N GLY A 143 -9.14 -2.77 -17.61
CA GLY A 143 -9.08 -2.25 -18.98
C GLY A 143 -8.66 -0.79 -19.13
N GLN A 144 -8.56 -0.03 -18.03
CA GLN A 144 -8.03 1.34 -18.03
C GLN A 144 -6.59 1.35 -17.48
N VAL A 145 -5.67 0.77 -18.25
CA VAL A 145 -4.25 0.88 -17.93
C VAL A 145 -3.83 2.33 -18.11
N LYS A 146 -3.43 2.98 -17.01
CA LYS A 146 -2.75 4.27 -17.04
C LYS A 146 -1.28 4.03 -16.79
N SER A 147 -0.44 4.53 -17.67
CA SER A 147 1.01 4.46 -17.51
C SER A 147 1.68 5.77 -17.92
N VAL A 148 2.82 6.04 -17.30
CA VAL A 148 3.74 7.13 -17.63
C VAL A 148 5.11 6.50 -17.78
N ASP A 149 5.76 6.68 -18.93
CA ASP A 149 7.04 6.04 -19.28
C ASP A 149 7.08 4.51 -19.05
N GLY A 150 5.94 3.87 -19.34
CA GLY A 150 5.77 2.43 -19.17
C GLY A 150 5.77 1.97 -17.71
N ILE A 151 5.57 2.87 -16.75
CA ILE A 151 5.31 2.57 -15.34
C ILE A 151 3.81 2.65 -15.12
N GLU A 152 3.21 1.61 -14.54
CA GLU A 152 1.78 1.60 -14.28
C GLU A 152 1.39 2.46 -13.08
N ILE A 153 0.23 3.10 -13.18
CA ILE A 153 -0.35 3.92 -12.13
C ILE A 153 -1.64 3.27 -11.61
N GLY A 154 -1.68 3.05 -10.31
CA GLY A 154 -2.82 2.57 -9.56
C GLY A 154 -2.98 1.06 -9.52
N HIS A 155 -3.75 0.60 -8.55
CA HIS A 155 -4.12 -0.80 -8.33
C HIS A 155 -5.61 -1.02 -8.68
N PHE A 156 -5.99 -2.28 -8.90
CA PHE A 156 -7.38 -2.63 -9.16
C PHE A 156 -8.21 -2.50 -7.88
N VAL A 157 -9.41 -1.91 -8.01
CA VAL A 157 -10.37 -1.86 -6.91
C VAL A 157 -10.88 -3.28 -6.65
N LEU A 158 -10.72 -3.75 -5.42
CA LEU A 158 -11.37 -4.97 -4.95
C LEU A 158 -12.83 -4.69 -4.64
N ASP A 159 -13.71 -5.59 -5.07
CA ASP A 159 -15.11 -5.56 -4.64
C ASP A 159 -15.17 -5.84 -3.13
N PRO A 160 -15.96 -5.08 -2.34
CA PRO A 160 -16.12 -5.33 -0.91
C PRO A 160 -16.56 -6.76 -0.58
N ASN A 161 -17.31 -7.41 -1.49
CA ASN A 161 -17.56 -8.84 -1.42
C ASN A 161 -16.35 -9.61 -1.97
N LEU A 162 -15.55 -10.17 -1.06
CA LEU A 162 -14.35 -10.95 -1.38
C LEU A 162 -14.64 -12.18 -2.26
N GLY A 163 -15.85 -12.74 -2.21
CA GLY A 163 -16.28 -13.85 -3.05
C GLY A 163 -16.95 -13.44 -4.36
N SER A 164 -16.87 -12.17 -4.75
CA SER A 164 -17.41 -11.70 -6.03
C SER A 164 -16.63 -12.25 -7.22
N GLU A 165 -17.33 -12.40 -8.34
CA GLU A 165 -16.70 -12.79 -9.61
C GLU A 165 -15.61 -11.80 -10.03
N THR A 166 -15.79 -10.50 -9.75
CA THR A 166 -14.79 -9.44 -9.99
C THR A 166 -13.46 -9.76 -9.30
N ASN A 167 -13.50 -10.17 -8.03
CA ASN A 167 -12.27 -10.51 -7.30
C ASN A 167 -11.67 -11.84 -7.76
N PHE A 168 -12.50 -12.82 -8.13
CA PHE A 168 -12.01 -14.07 -8.73
C PHE A 168 -11.41 -13.88 -10.12
N GLU A 169 -11.91 -12.94 -10.92
CA GLU A 169 -11.26 -12.52 -12.16
C GLU A 169 -9.87 -11.94 -11.90
N ILE A 170 -9.71 -11.06 -10.90
CA ILE A 170 -8.39 -10.50 -10.53
C ILE A 170 -7.42 -11.63 -10.12
N ALA A 171 -7.86 -12.56 -9.27
CA ALA A 171 -7.03 -13.68 -8.85
C ALA A 171 -6.63 -14.58 -10.03
N ARG A 172 -7.56 -14.88 -10.95
CA ARG A 172 -7.28 -15.67 -12.16
C ARG A 172 -6.30 -14.96 -13.08
N ASP A 173 -6.46 -13.65 -13.29
CA ASP A 173 -5.57 -12.84 -14.11
C ASP A 173 -4.14 -12.84 -13.54
N TRP A 174 -3.98 -12.68 -12.23
CA TRP A 174 -2.66 -12.74 -11.57
C TRP A 174 -2.00 -14.12 -11.70
N ILE A 175 -2.76 -15.20 -11.51
CA ILE A 175 -2.25 -16.57 -11.70
C ILE A 175 -1.85 -16.81 -13.16
N HIS A 176 -2.67 -16.35 -14.10
CA HIS A 176 -2.39 -16.46 -15.53
C HIS A 176 -1.15 -15.66 -15.92
N ALA A 177 -1.03 -14.40 -15.49
CA ALA A 177 0.13 -13.56 -15.76
C ALA A 177 1.41 -14.18 -15.18
N CYS A 178 1.37 -14.63 -13.92
CA CYS A 178 2.48 -15.32 -13.28
C CYS A 178 2.94 -16.55 -14.09
N SER A 179 2.00 -17.40 -14.50
CA SER A 179 2.33 -18.64 -15.23
C SER A 179 2.71 -18.45 -16.70
N SER A 180 2.32 -17.34 -17.34
CA SER A 180 2.56 -17.10 -18.77
C SER A 180 3.67 -16.10 -19.06
N THR A 181 4.00 -15.21 -18.12
CA THR A 181 4.91 -14.09 -18.37
C THR A 181 6.16 -14.08 -17.50
N HIS A 182 6.13 -14.69 -16.30
CA HIS A 182 7.28 -14.66 -15.38
C HIS A 182 8.17 -15.89 -15.60
N TYR A 183 9.38 -15.67 -16.13
CA TYR A 183 10.33 -16.76 -16.40
C TYR A 183 10.94 -17.37 -15.12
N GLU A 184 10.99 -16.62 -14.02
CA GLU A 184 11.54 -17.07 -12.73
C GLU A 184 10.52 -17.85 -11.90
N CYS A 185 9.23 -17.70 -12.23
CA CYS A 185 8.17 -18.40 -11.53
C CYS A 185 8.10 -19.86 -11.99
N PRO A 186 7.88 -20.82 -11.07
CA PRO A 186 7.74 -22.22 -11.46
C PRO A 186 6.47 -22.45 -12.27
N VAL A 187 6.56 -23.32 -13.29
CA VAL A 187 5.39 -23.75 -14.08
C VAL A 187 4.32 -24.35 -13.17
N ILE A 188 3.06 -23.93 -13.38
CA ILE A 188 1.90 -24.40 -12.63
C ILE A 188 1.43 -25.75 -13.19
N GLU A 189 1.94 -26.81 -12.59
CA GLU A 189 1.64 -28.21 -12.94
C GLU A 189 1.36 -29.04 -11.69
N ASP A 190 1.00 -30.31 -11.87
CA ASP A 190 0.77 -31.22 -10.76
C ASP A 190 2.08 -31.54 -10.03
N ARG A 191 2.16 -31.15 -8.75
CA ARG A 191 3.34 -31.38 -7.90
C ARG A 191 2.99 -32.29 -6.72
N PRO A 192 3.98 -32.96 -6.12
CA PRO A 192 3.77 -33.66 -4.86
C PRO A 192 3.16 -32.71 -3.83
N LEU A 193 2.00 -33.08 -3.30
CA LEU A 193 1.31 -32.25 -2.33
C LEU A 193 2.05 -32.31 -0.98
N PRO A 194 2.00 -31.25 -0.16
CA PRO A 194 2.40 -31.32 1.25
C PRO A 194 1.67 -32.46 1.97
N THR A 195 2.23 -32.98 3.06
CA THR A 195 1.65 -34.13 3.80
C THR A 195 0.18 -33.94 4.20
N ARG A 196 -0.24 -32.68 4.34
CA ARG A 196 -1.62 -32.27 4.58
C ARG A 196 -1.93 -31.00 3.79
N VAL A 197 -3.10 -30.96 3.19
CA VAL A 197 -3.66 -29.77 2.52
C VAL A 197 -5.06 -29.50 3.05
N ILE A 198 -5.52 -28.26 2.95
CA ILE A 198 -6.91 -27.91 3.23
C ILE A 198 -7.66 -27.92 1.89
N HIS A 199 -8.67 -28.78 1.78
CA HIS A 199 -9.67 -28.67 0.73
C HIS A 199 -10.63 -27.55 1.13
N VAL A 200 -10.74 -26.51 0.30
CA VAL A 200 -11.54 -25.31 0.61
C VAL A 200 -13.06 -25.53 0.53
N GLY A 201 -13.49 -26.73 0.11
CA GLY A 201 -14.89 -27.14 0.12
C GLY A 201 -15.61 -26.84 -1.19
N SER A 202 -16.94 -26.77 -1.12
CA SER A 202 -17.87 -26.36 -2.17
C SER A 202 -19.13 -25.79 -1.51
N ASP A 203 -20.13 -25.39 -2.30
CA ASP A 203 -21.43 -24.93 -1.77
C ASP A 203 -22.12 -25.94 -0.85
N THR A 204 -21.75 -27.21 -0.94
CA THR A 204 -22.33 -28.31 -0.15
C THR A 204 -21.36 -28.92 0.85
N ASN A 205 -20.07 -28.58 0.81
CA ASN A 205 -19.03 -29.22 1.59
C ASN A 205 -18.18 -28.18 2.31
N GLU A 206 -18.12 -28.29 3.64
CA GLU A 206 -17.26 -27.45 4.46
C GLU A 206 -15.77 -27.70 4.18
N PRO A 207 -14.90 -26.69 4.42
CA PRO A 207 -13.46 -26.86 4.33
C PRO A 207 -12.96 -27.95 5.29
N HIS A 208 -12.07 -28.82 4.80
CA HIS A 208 -11.55 -29.93 5.59
C HIS A 208 -10.11 -30.27 5.23
N LEU A 209 -9.44 -30.97 6.13
CA LEU A 209 -8.05 -31.37 6.02
C LEU A 209 -7.92 -32.72 5.31
N VAL A 210 -7.12 -32.76 4.26
CA VAL A 210 -6.84 -33.96 3.47
C VAL A 210 -5.41 -34.42 3.75
N LYS A 211 -5.25 -35.68 4.17
CA LYS A 211 -3.94 -36.35 4.26
C LYS A 211 -3.57 -36.89 2.88
N THR A 212 -2.50 -36.37 2.30
CA THR A 212 -2.22 -36.53 0.87
C THR A 212 -1.45 -37.80 0.52
N HIS A 213 -0.71 -38.42 1.45
CA HIS A 213 0.01 -39.69 1.23
C HIS A 213 0.79 -39.77 -0.09
N SER A 214 1.52 -38.70 -0.46
CA SER A 214 2.29 -38.59 -1.72
C SER A 214 1.45 -38.40 -3.00
N MET A 215 0.18 -38.01 -2.88
CA MET A 215 -0.63 -37.53 -4.01
C MET A 215 0.06 -36.37 -4.73
N LYS A 216 -0.19 -36.27 -6.03
CA LYS A 216 0.15 -35.10 -6.84
C LYS A 216 -1.10 -34.28 -7.13
N GLY A 217 -0.93 -32.97 -7.24
CA GLY A 217 -1.97 -32.05 -7.66
C GLY A 217 -1.50 -30.60 -7.61
N LYS A 218 -2.40 -29.68 -7.95
CA LYS A 218 -2.19 -28.23 -7.82
C LYS A 218 -2.67 -27.77 -6.46
N TYR A 219 -1.91 -26.90 -5.82
CA TYR A 219 -2.29 -26.26 -4.57
C TYR A 219 -1.75 -24.84 -4.54
N ILE A 220 -2.37 -23.99 -3.73
CA ILE A 220 -1.88 -22.65 -3.42
C ILE A 220 -1.43 -22.66 -1.95
N ALA A 221 -0.25 -22.10 -1.70
CA ALA A 221 0.20 -21.80 -0.35
C ALA A 221 -0.16 -20.35 -0.01
N LEU A 222 -0.90 -20.15 1.08
CA LEU A 222 -1.16 -18.81 1.61
C LEU A 222 -0.05 -18.45 2.60
N SER A 223 0.71 -17.40 2.31
CA SER A 223 1.69 -16.85 3.25
C SER A 223 1.02 -15.86 4.19
N HIS A 224 1.01 -16.17 5.48
CA HIS A 224 0.63 -15.22 6.51
C HIS A 224 1.91 -14.69 7.18
N CYS A 225 2.03 -13.37 7.37
CA CYS A 225 3.14 -12.80 8.13
C CYS A 225 2.99 -13.17 9.61
N TRP A 226 3.81 -14.11 10.07
CA TRP A 226 3.85 -14.52 11.48
C TRP A 226 4.63 -13.49 12.29
N GLY A 227 4.00 -12.36 12.61
CA GLY A 227 4.55 -11.29 13.43
C GLY A 227 3.47 -10.30 13.83
N GLY A 228 3.10 -10.29 15.11
CA GLY A 228 2.00 -9.48 15.65
C GLY A 228 1.07 -10.27 16.57
N LYS A 229 0.14 -9.59 17.24
CA LYS A 229 -0.89 -10.23 18.09
C LYS A 229 -1.92 -10.94 17.20
N ILE A 230 -1.74 -12.23 16.96
CA ILE A 230 -2.76 -13.07 16.31
C ILE A 230 -3.92 -13.27 17.29
N SER A 231 -5.10 -12.80 16.91
CA SER A 231 -6.33 -13.01 17.68
C SER A 231 -6.52 -14.48 18.03
N TYR A 232 -6.96 -14.79 19.26
CA TYR A 232 -7.24 -16.15 19.70
C TYR A 232 -8.27 -16.87 18.81
N ARG A 233 -9.11 -16.10 18.10
CA ARG A 233 -10.11 -16.62 17.15
C ARG A 233 -9.51 -17.17 15.87
N SER A 234 -8.32 -16.70 15.49
CA SER A 234 -7.62 -17.13 14.27
C SER A 234 -6.64 -18.27 14.54
N GLN A 235 -6.59 -18.78 15.77
CA GLN A 235 -5.71 -19.89 16.16
C GLN A 235 -6.46 -21.23 16.09
N LEU A 236 -5.86 -22.20 15.42
CA LEU A 236 -6.32 -23.58 15.47
C LEU A 236 -6.13 -24.13 16.89
N ASN A 237 -7.19 -24.62 17.52
CA ASN A 237 -7.14 -25.21 18.86
C ASN A 237 -7.71 -26.64 18.83
N LYS A 238 -7.53 -27.39 19.93
CA LYS A 238 -7.97 -28.81 20.01
C LYS A 238 -9.46 -29.02 19.69
N LYS A 239 -10.32 -28.01 19.90
CA LYS A 239 -11.75 -28.09 19.59
C LYS A 239 -11.99 -27.84 18.11
N THR A 240 -11.45 -26.75 17.55
CA THR A 240 -11.63 -26.39 16.14
C THR A 240 -10.89 -27.33 15.19
N SER A 241 -9.79 -27.96 15.63
CA SER A 241 -9.05 -28.94 14.83
C SER A 241 -9.84 -30.20 14.54
N LYS A 242 -10.78 -30.58 15.42
CA LYS A 242 -11.62 -31.77 15.21
C LYS A 242 -12.63 -31.55 14.09
N GLY A 243 -13.24 -30.37 14.01
CA GLY A 243 -14.19 -30.03 12.95
C GLY A 243 -13.57 -29.91 11.54
N LEU A 244 -12.25 -29.73 11.47
CA LEU A 244 -11.50 -29.68 10.21
C LEU A 244 -11.05 -31.06 9.71
N GLN A 245 -11.17 -32.13 10.51
CA GLN A 245 -10.78 -33.47 10.08
C GLN A 245 -12.01 -34.19 9.54
N GLN A 246 -11.98 -34.62 8.28
CA GLN A 246 -12.94 -35.63 7.82
C GLN A 246 -12.55 -36.98 8.45
N GLU A 247 -13.49 -37.57 9.19
CA GLU A 247 -13.44 -38.99 9.53
C GLU A 247 -13.67 -39.76 8.22
N ASN A 248 -12.67 -40.54 7.80
CA ASN A 248 -12.81 -41.51 6.71
C ASN A 248 -13.79 -42.62 7.10
#